data_AF-A0A6S7H0Y7-F1
#
_entry.id   AF-A0A6S7H0Y7-F1
#
_cell.length_a   1.000
_cell.length_b   1.000
_cell.length_c   1.000
_cell.angle_alpha   90.00
_cell.angle_beta   90.00
_cell.angle_gamma   90.00
#
_symmetry.space_group_name_H-M   'P 1'
#
loop_
_entity.id
_entity.type
_entity.pdbx_description
1 polymer ?
#
loop_
_entity_poly.entity_id
_entity_poly.type
_entity_poly.pdbx_seq_one_letter_code
_entity_poly.pdbx_strand_id
1 'polypeptide(L)'
;MFNSVYLKELEKHCHRFLWRGLELDRPPDVYVMERVNIGDTPAPAISTEAIYKTADRFKEDSPEAAELLKKSSYVDPIDSRPTVSCALKVTEEAENMLAKGGFSVKCWQLSGEESPRKTASECRRPPKSVARDPDKANCTRAGDEDLRSPRSCMSFHITGESILP
;
A
#
# COMPACT_ATOMS: atom_id res chain seq x y z
N MET A 1 -0.60 -0.07 -1.67
CA MET A 1 -0.79 0.82 -2.83
C MET A 1 -0.74 0.05 -4.15
N PHE A 2 0.42 -0.44 -4.59
CA PHE A 2 0.60 -1.14 -5.89
C PHE A 2 -0.34 -2.34 -6.09
N ASN A 3 -0.39 -3.24 -5.10
CA ASN A 3 -1.21 -4.46 -5.17
C ASN A 3 -2.73 -4.20 -5.20
N SER A 4 -3.18 -2.95 -5.01
CA SER A 4 -4.58 -2.57 -5.14
C SER A 4 -5.01 -2.33 -6.59
N VAL A 5 -4.07 -2.17 -7.52
CA VAL A 5 -4.36 -1.90 -8.94
C VAL A 5 -4.22 -3.18 -9.76
N TYR A 6 -5.29 -3.56 -10.47
CA TYR A 6 -5.31 -4.72 -11.37
C TYR A 6 -4.62 -4.41 -12.70
N LEU A 7 -3.88 -5.38 -13.23
CA LEU A 7 -3.32 -5.34 -14.58
C LEU A 7 -4.34 -5.85 -15.60
N LYS A 8 -4.28 -5.30 -16.81
CA LYS A 8 -5.04 -5.84 -17.97
C LYS A 8 -4.44 -7.17 -18.41
N GLU A 9 -5.26 -8.00 -19.06
CA GLU A 9 -4.84 -9.34 -19.48
C GLU A 9 -3.57 -9.34 -20.34
N LEU A 10 -3.44 -8.38 -21.27
CA LEU A 10 -2.24 -8.23 -22.09
C LEU A 10 -1.00 -7.84 -21.29
N GLU A 11 -1.16 -7.00 -20.27
CA GLU A 11 -0.06 -6.54 -19.40
C GLU A 11 0.43 -7.68 -18.49
N LYS A 12 -0.47 -8.58 -18.08
CA LYS A 12 -0.11 -9.77 -17.28
C LYS A 12 0.91 -10.65 -17.99
N HIS A 13 0.87 -10.76 -19.31
CA HIS A 13 1.83 -11.57 -20.07
C HIS A 13 3.29 -11.10 -19.94
N CYS A 14 3.51 -9.83 -19.62
CA CYS A 14 4.84 -9.25 -19.36
C CYS A 14 5.39 -9.59 -17.97
N HIS A 15 4.53 -10.05 -17.05
CA HIS A 15 4.88 -10.34 -15.65
C HIS A 15 4.83 -11.84 -15.34
N ARG A 16 5.14 -12.67 -16.35
CA ARG A 16 5.22 -14.12 -16.18
C ARG A 16 6.57 -14.51 -15.61
N PHE A 17 6.56 -15.37 -14.60
CA PHE A 17 7.77 -15.92 -14.03
C PHE A 17 7.64 -17.42 -13.82
N LEU A 18 8.78 -18.10 -13.88
CA LEU A 18 8.89 -19.53 -13.66
C LEU A 18 9.34 -19.79 -12.22
N TRP A 19 8.69 -20.71 -11.54
CA TRP A 19 9.09 -21.12 -10.21
C TRP A 19 9.05 -22.63 -10.06
N ARG A 20 10.07 -23.20 -9.42
CA ARG A 20 10.20 -24.65 -9.22
C ARG A 20 10.63 -25.08 -7.83
N GLY A 21 10.72 -24.16 -6.86
CA GLY A 21 11.05 -24.49 -5.47
C GLY A 21 12.39 -25.23 -5.28
N LEU A 22 13.39 -24.96 -6.13
CA LEU A 22 14.70 -25.65 -6.16
C LEU A 22 14.66 -27.14 -6.55
N GLU A 23 13.51 -27.69 -6.92
CA GLU A 23 13.39 -29.06 -7.42
C GLU A 23 13.88 -29.14 -8.87
N LEU A 24 14.94 -29.91 -9.13
CA LEU A 24 15.59 -29.98 -10.44
C LEU A 24 14.86 -30.89 -11.43
N ASP A 25 14.19 -31.93 -10.93
CA ASP A 25 13.61 -33.00 -11.74
C ASP A 25 12.20 -32.71 -12.26
N ARG A 26 11.57 -31.62 -11.80
CA ARG A 26 10.24 -31.21 -12.26
C ARG A 26 10.30 -30.04 -13.24
N PRO A 27 9.39 -29.99 -14.23
CA PRO A 27 9.22 -28.78 -15.03
C PRO A 27 8.76 -27.61 -14.14
N PRO A 28 9.22 -26.37 -14.42
CA PRO A 28 8.82 -25.21 -13.62
C PRO A 28 7.35 -24.85 -13.84
N ASP A 29 6.69 -24.40 -12.79
CA ASP A 29 5.35 -23.84 -12.85
C ASP A 29 5.41 -22.40 -13.41
N VAL A 30 4.39 -22.02 -14.18
CA VAL A 30 4.25 -20.67 -14.73
C VAL A 30 3.31 -19.87 -13.82
N TYR A 31 3.83 -18.80 -13.23
CA TYR A 31 3.06 -17.85 -12.45
C TYR A 31 2.93 -16.52 -13.19
N VAL A 32 1.85 -15.79 -12.91
CA VAL A 32 1.54 -14.51 -13.53
C VAL A 32 1.11 -13.53 -12.45
N MET A 33 1.67 -12.32 -12.46
CA MET A 33 1.21 -11.25 -11.58
C MET A 33 -0.12 -10.69 -12.08
N GLU A 34 -1.14 -10.66 -11.22
CA GLU A 34 -2.47 -10.09 -11.55
C GLU A 34 -2.57 -8.59 -11.22
N ARG A 35 -1.66 -8.09 -10.40
CA ARG A 35 -1.62 -6.73 -9.87
C ARG A 35 -0.31 -6.07 -10.24
N VAL A 36 -0.29 -4.74 -10.24
CA VAL A 36 0.92 -3.95 -10.47
C VAL A 36 2.01 -4.42 -9.52
N ASN A 37 3.16 -4.83 -10.06
CA ASN A 37 4.24 -5.38 -9.28
C ASN A 37 5.18 -4.28 -8.77
N ILE A 38 5.77 -4.50 -7.60
CA ILE A 38 6.82 -3.63 -7.10
C ILE A 38 8.10 -3.97 -7.87
N GLY A 39 8.71 -2.95 -8.49
CA GLY A 39 9.88 -3.11 -9.35
C GLY A 39 9.62 -2.79 -10.82
N ASP A 40 8.35 -2.71 -11.25
CA ASP A 40 8.05 -2.21 -12.59
C ASP A 40 8.35 -0.71 -12.65
N THR A 41 9.11 -0.27 -13.67
CA THR A 41 9.39 1.16 -13.88
C THR A 41 8.12 2.04 -13.90
N PRO A 42 6.99 1.64 -14.52
CA PRO A 42 5.76 2.43 -14.50
C PRO A 42 4.88 2.24 -13.25
N ALA A 43 5.18 1.30 -12.34
CA ALA A 43 4.31 1.01 -11.20
C ALA A 43 3.98 2.23 -10.32
N PRO A 44 4.93 3.13 -9.99
CA PRO A 44 4.65 4.36 -9.27
C PRO A 44 3.67 5.28 -10.00
N ALA A 45 3.84 5.45 -11.31
CA ALA A 45 2.98 6.30 -12.12
C ALA A 45 1.55 5.73 -12.19
N ILE A 46 1.41 4.44 -12.48
CA ILE A 46 0.10 3.77 -12.56
C ILE A 46 -0.66 3.89 -11.24
N SER A 47 0.03 3.66 -10.12
CA SER A 47 -0.60 3.68 -8.81
C SER A 47 -0.98 5.09 -8.36
N THR A 48 -0.12 6.08 -8.67
CA THR A 48 -0.39 7.50 -8.38
C THR A 48 -1.59 8.00 -9.19
N GLU A 49 -1.65 7.68 -10.48
CA GLU A 49 -2.80 8.02 -11.33
C GLU A 49 -4.11 7.40 -10.83
N ALA A 50 -4.07 6.17 -10.31
CA ALA A 50 -5.24 5.54 -9.72
C ALA A 50 -5.71 6.27 -8.44
N ILE A 51 -4.78 6.75 -7.62
CA ILE A 51 -5.09 7.59 -6.45
C ILE A 51 -5.68 8.93 -6.89
N TYR A 52 -5.09 9.61 -7.88
CA TYR A 52 -5.60 10.90 -8.38
C TYR A 52 -7.01 10.79 -8.93
N LYS A 53 -7.30 9.74 -9.71
CA LYS A 53 -8.65 9.46 -10.21
C LYS A 53 -9.64 9.17 -9.08
N THR A 54 -9.18 8.52 -8.00
CA THR A 54 -10.00 8.29 -6.80
C THR A 54 -10.29 9.60 -6.09
N ALA A 55 -9.28 10.46 -5.92
CA ALA A 55 -9.42 11.78 -5.32
C ALA A 55 -10.38 12.67 -6.14
N ASP A 56 -10.29 12.63 -7.46
CA ASP A 56 -11.23 13.36 -8.34
C ASP A 56 -12.66 12.85 -8.22
N ARG A 57 -12.85 11.52 -8.16
CA ARG A 57 -14.18 10.92 -8.05
C ARG A 57 -14.88 11.26 -6.74
N PHE A 58 -14.14 11.42 -5.65
CA PHE A 58 -14.69 11.67 -4.30
C PHE A 58 -14.37 13.07 -3.78
N LYS A 59 -14.00 14.01 -4.68
CA LYS A 59 -13.64 15.38 -4.31
C LYS A 59 -14.78 16.13 -3.61
N GLU A 60 -16.03 15.80 -3.96
CA GLU A 60 -17.22 16.40 -3.36
C GLU A 60 -17.41 16.00 -1.89
N ASP A 61 -16.93 14.82 -1.48
CA ASP A 61 -17.05 14.34 -0.09
C ASP A 61 -16.09 15.10 0.84
N SER A 62 -14.84 15.28 0.41
CA SER A 62 -13.84 16.09 1.11
C SER A 62 -12.86 16.71 0.12
N PRO A 63 -12.96 18.04 -0.12
CA PRO A 63 -12.02 18.72 -1.01
C PRO A 63 -10.61 18.78 -0.40
N GLU A 64 -10.49 18.82 0.93
CA GLU A 64 -9.22 18.91 1.62
C GLU A 64 -8.42 17.60 1.53
N ALA A 65 -9.10 16.45 1.70
CA ALA A 65 -8.50 15.14 1.50
C ALA A 65 -8.11 14.91 0.03
N ALA A 66 -8.94 15.34 -0.92
CA ALA A 66 -8.62 15.23 -2.35
C ALA A 66 -7.38 16.06 -2.71
N GLU A 67 -7.27 17.28 -2.20
CA GLU A 67 -6.09 18.13 -2.38
C GLU A 67 -4.84 17.52 -1.74
N LEU A 68 -4.96 16.93 -0.55
CA LEU A 68 -3.87 16.19 0.09
C LEU A 68 -3.34 15.09 -0.84
N LEU A 69 -4.22 14.19 -1.30
CA LEU A 69 -3.84 13.05 -2.13
C LEU A 69 -3.21 13.48 -3.46
N LYS A 70 -3.60 14.65 -3.99
CA LYS A 70 -3.06 15.20 -5.24
C LYS A 70 -1.74 15.95 -5.07
N LYS A 71 -1.57 16.67 -3.96
CA LYS A 71 -0.34 17.41 -3.67
C LYS A 71 0.77 16.51 -3.15
N SER A 72 0.42 15.41 -2.49
CA SER A 72 1.41 14.51 -1.94
C SER A 72 2.08 13.72 -3.07
N SER A 73 3.28 14.14 -3.44
CA SER A 73 4.06 13.46 -4.47
C SER A 73 4.97 12.41 -3.83
N TYR A 74 4.84 11.17 -4.31
CA TYR A 74 5.78 10.05 -4.16
C TYR A 74 5.44 9.00 -3.10
N VAL A 75 4.85 7.88 -3.56
CA VAL A 75 4.58 6.58 -2.89
C VAL A 75 3.70 6.66 -1.63
N ASP A 76 3.94 7.64 -0.78
CA ASP A 76 3.39 7.78 0.55
C ASP A 76 2.96 9.26 0.75
N PRO A 77 1.69 9.52 1.12
CA PRO A 77 1.19 10.87 1.32
C PRO A 77 1.83 11.55 2.53
N ILE A 78 2.28 12.79 2.34
CA ILE A 78 2.88 13.66 3.37
C ILE A 78 2.15 14.99 3.34
N ASP A 79 1.74 15.50 4.51
CA ASP A 79 1.14 16.83 4.67
C ASP A 79 1.66 17.53 5.92
N SER A 80 1.50 18.84 5.98
CA SER A 80 1.77 19.64 7.18
C SER A 80 0.57 20.49 7.54
N ARG A 81 0.14 20.45 8.81
CA ARG A 81 -1.02 21.18 9.33
C ARG A 81 -0.66 21.90 10.63
N PRO A 82 -1.30 23.05 10.92
CA PRO A 82 -0.97 23.87 12.09
C PRO A 82 -1.39 23.24 13.43
N THR A 83 -2.27 22.23 13.42
CA THR A 83 -2.78 21.59 14.64
C THR A 83 -2.97 20.10 14.42
N VAL A 84 -2.65 19.29 15.43
CA VAL A 84 -2.84 17.84 15.40
C VAL A 84 -4.29 17.49 15.07
N SER A 85 -5.27 18.15 15.69
CA SER A 85 -6.70 17.95 15.40
C SER A 85 -7.07 18.11 13.92
N CYS A 86 -6.50 19.11 13.22
CA CYS A 86 -6.74 19.27 11.78
C CYS A 86 -6.09 18.14 10.98
N ALA A 87 -4.86 17.75 11.31
CA ALA A 87 -4.20 16.63 10.66
C ALA A 87 -4.98 15.32 10.86
N LEU A 88 -5.50 15.07 12.08
CA LEU A 88 -6.32 13.89 12.39
C LEU A 88 -7.53 13.80 11.44
N LYS A 89 -8.29 14.88 11.34
CA LYS A 89 -9.49 14.95 10.47
C LYS A 89 -9.16 14.68 9.01
N VAL A 90 -8.17 15.36 8.46
CA VAL A 90 -7.78 15.21 7.05
C VAL A 90 -7.27 13.79 6.77
N THR A 91 -6.51 13.20 7.70
CA THR A 91 -6.05 11.80 7.54
C THR A 91 -7.21 10.81 7.54
N GLU A 92 -8.21 10.97 8.41
CA GLU A 92 -9.39 10.09 8.45
C GLU A 92 -10.26 10.24 7.20
N GLU A 93 -10.45 11.48 6.72
CA GLU A 93 -11.16 11.74 5.47
C GLU A 93 -10.42 11.14 4.27
N ALA A 94 -9.09 11.25 4.23
CA ALA A 94 -8.25 10.62 3.21
C ALA A 94 -8.30 9.08 3.28
N GLU A 95 -8.29 8.46 4.47
CA GLU A 95 -8.48 7.01 4.61
C GLU A 95 -9.82 6.56 4.05
N ASN A 96 -10.89 7.27 4.41
CA ASN A 96 -12.23 6.95 3.94
C ASN A 96 -12.33 7.08 2.41
N MET A 97 -11.73 8.13 1.85
CA MET A 97 -11.66 8.34 0.40
C MET A 97 -10.90 7.23 -0.32
N LEU A 98 -9.73 6.86 0.19
CA LEU A 98 -8.90 5.78 -0.36
C LEU A 98 -9.60 4.42 -0.23
N ALA A 99 -10.29 4.16 0.88
CA ALA A 99 -11.06 2.94 1.09
C ALA A 99 -12.18 2.78 0.05
N LYS A 100 -12.88 3.88 -0.30
CA LYS A 100 -13.87 3.86 -1.41
C LYS A 100 -13.22 3.54 -2.76
N GLY A 101 -11.96 3.91 -2.96
CA GLY A 101 -11.15 3.54 -4.13
C GLY A 101 -10.57 2.12 -4.12
N GLY A 102 -10.82 1.33 -3.07
CA GLY A 102 -10.24 -0.01 -2.91
C GLY A 102 -8.78 -0.01 -2.42
N PHE A 103 -8.30 1.13 -1.93
CA PHE A 103 -6.98 1.25 -1.32
C PHE A 103 -7.08 1.06 0.20
N SER A 104 -6.26 0.15 0.73
CA SER A 104 -6.12 -0.03 2.18
C SER A 104 -4.87 0.69 2.66
N VAL A 105 -5.04 1.65 3.57
CA VAL A 105 -3.93 2.32 4.26
C VAL A 105 -3.52 1.47 5.47
N LYS A 106 -2.22 1.18 5.62
CA LYS A 106 -1.71 0.43 6.78
C LYS A 106 -1.84 1.29 8.05
N CYS A 107 -1.20 2.45 8.06
CA CYS A 107 -1.20 3.38 9.17
C CYS A 107 -0.82 4.79 8.75
N TRP A 108 -1.34 5.78 9.49
CA TRP A 108 -0.79 7.13 9.51
C TRP A 108 0.14 7.32 10.68
N GLN A 109 1.16 8.14 10.48
CA GLN A 109 2.03 8.63 11.53
C GLN A 109 1.77 10.13 11.69
N LEU A 110 1.62 10.60 12.93
CA LEU A 110 1.40 12.00 13.27
C LEU A 110 2.35 12.41 14.41
N SER A 111 2.84 13.64 14.36
CA SER A 111 3.89 14.14 15.24
C SER A 111 3.18 14.97 16.28
N GLY A 112 3.49 14.72 17.54
CA GLY A 112 2.75 15.28 18.65
C GLY A 112 1.54 14.44 19.11
N GLU A 113 1.36 13.22 18.58
CA GLU A 113 0.47 12.24 19.22
C GLU A 113 1.16 11.63 20.45
N GLU A 114 0.46 11.57 21.59
CA GLU A 114 0.97 10.95 22.83
C GLU A 114 1.04 9.42 22.72
N SER A 115 0.23 8.80 21.86
CA SER A 115 0.27 7.36 21.59
C SER A 115 -0.21 7.04 20.16
N PRO A 116 0.42 6.05 19.47
CA PRO A 116 0.02 5.68 18.12
C PRO A 116 -1.40 5.10 18.04
N ARG A 117 -2.23 5.58 17.10
CA ARG A 117 -3.65 5.14 16.92
C ARG A 117 -3.82 3.65 16.61
N LYS A 118 -2.82 3.06 15.97
CA LYS A 118 -2.65 1.61 15.82
C LYS A 118 -1.35 1.29 16.53
N THR A 119 -1.34 0.28 17.41
CA THR A 119 -0.08 -0.12 18.07
C THR A 119 0.99 -0.28 16.99
N ALA A 120 2.22 0.13 17.26
CA ALA A 120 3.30 0.01 16.27
C ALA A 120 3.50 -1.45 15.79
N SER A 121 2.94 -2.44 16.50
CA SER A 121 2.84 -3.84 16.07
C SER A 121 1.69 -4.10 15.09
N GLU A 122 0.53 -3.45 15.21
CA GLU A 122 -0.58 -3.53 14.24
C GLU A 122 -0.22 -2.85 12.90
N CYS A 123 0.52 -1.73 12.95
CA CYS A 123 1.06 -1.07 11.75
C CYS A 123 2.10 -1.90 11.00
N ARG A 124 2.84 -2.75 11.74
CA ARG A 124 3.83 -3.69 11.20
C ARG A 124 3.21 -4.99 10.69
N ARG A 125 1.99 -5.32 11.12
CA ARG A 125 1.32 -6.54 10.68
C ARG A 125 0.87 -6.38 9.22
N PRO A 126 1.07 -7.40 8.36
CA PRO A 126 0.47 -7.40 7.04
C PRO A 126 -1.07 -7.30 7.18
N PRO A 127 -1.77 -6.65 6.23
CA PRO A 127 -3.23 -6.59 6.27
C PRO A 127 -3.79 -8.00 6.37
N LYS A 128 -4.77 -8.21 7.27
CA LYS A 128 -5.48 -9.49 7.41
C LYS A 128 -5.93 -9.91 6.02
N SER A 129 -5.51 -11.08 5.57
CA SER A 129 -5.94 -11.61 4.28
C SER A 129 -7.47 -11.59 4.26
N VAL A 130 -8.04 -10.83 3.31
CA VAL A 130 -9.45 -10.99 2.96
C VAL A 130 -9.62 -12.46 2.63
N ALA A 131 -10.54 -13.15 3.30
CA ALA A 131 -10.77 -14.57 3.11
C ALA A 131 -10.88 -14.85 1.61
N ARG A 132 -9.94 -15.66 1.09
CA ARG A 132 -10.03 -16.15 -0.28
C ARG A 132 -11.27 -17.02 -0.36
N ASP A 133 -12.02 -16.84 -1.44
CA ASP A 133 -13.05 -17.77 -1.88
C ASP A 133 -12.49 -19.21 -1.77
N PRO A 134 -13.15 -20.13 -1.01
CA PRO A 134 -12.61 -21.45 -0.71
C PRO A 134 -12.25 -22.29 -1.94
N ASP A 135 -12.76 -21.93 -3.11
CA ASP A 135 -12.48 -22.62 -4.38
C ASP A 135 -11.11 -22.28 -5.01
N LYS A 136 -10.32 -21.36 -4.43
CA LYS A 136 -8.98 -20.98 -4.95
C LYS A 136 -7.83 -21.19 -3.96
N ALA A 137 -8.02 -21.97 -2.92
CA ALA A 137 -7.01 -22.21 -1.89
C ALA A 137 -6.09 -23.38 -2.25
N ASN A 138 -4.89 -23.10 -2.78
CA ASN A 138 -3.71 -23.88 -2.43
C ASN A 138 -2.43 -23.01 -2.56
N CYS A 139 -1.56 -23.14 -1.55
CA CYS A 139 -0.24 -22.52 -1.35
C CYS A 139 -0.17 -21.16 -0.64
N THR A 140 0.11 -21.19 0.68
CA THR A 140 1.14 -20.36 1.37
C THR A 140 1.42 -20.89 2.79
N ARG A 141 2.70 -21.08 3.13
CA ARG A 141 3.31 -21.23 4.49
C ARG A 141 4.80 -20.87 4.30
N ALA A 142 5.60 -20.23 5.14
CA ALA A 142 5.62 -19.64 6.49
C ALA A 142 6.56 -18.39 6.39
N GLY A 143 6.92 -17.54 7.36
CA GLY A 143 6.78 -17.42 8.81
C GLY A 143 7.51 -16.11 9.21
N ASP A 144 7.15 -15.53 10.35
CA ASP A 144 7.62 -14.22 10.85
C ASP A 144 8.90 -14.35 11.71
N GLU A 145 9.86 -13.41 11.60
CA GLU A 145 10.78 -13.03 12.70
C GLU A 145 11.14 -11.52 12.66
N ASP A 146 10.97 -10.87 13.83
CA ASP A 146 11.17 -9.46 14.18
C ASP A 146 12.65 -9.08 14.44
N LEU A 147 13.09 -7.82 14.19
CA LEU A 147 14.20 -7.16 14.94
C LEU A 147 14.30 -5.60 14.81
N ARG A 148 13.88 -4.91 15.89
CA ARG A 148 14.36 -3.68 16.62
C ARG A 148 14.92 -2.36 15.96
N SER A 149 14.24 -1.27 16.37
CA SER A 149 14.65 0.02 17.02
C SER A 149 15.24 1.24 16.26
N PRO A 150 15.04 2.49 16.76
CA PRO A 150 14.89 3.71 15.93
C PRO A 150 15.99 4.80 16.07
N ARG A 151 16.06 5.73 15.11
CA ARG A 151 16.68 7.06 15.25
C ARG A 151 15.83 8.16 14.58
N SER A 152 15.88 9.35 15.17
CA SER A 152 14.98 10.51 15.02
C SER A 152 15.27 11.42 13.82
N CYS A 153 14.21 11.84 13.09
CA CYS A 153 14.00 13.17 12.49
C CYS A 153 12.52 13.29 12.01
N MET A 154 11.84 14.43 12.20
CA MET A 154 10.37 14.53 12.01
C MET A 154 9.95 14.72 10.54
N SER A 155 9.16 13.79 10.02
CA SER A 155 8.49 13.81 8.71
C SER A 155 7.33 12.81 8.75
N PHE A 156 6.19 13.12 8.11
CA PHE A 156 5.09 12.16 7.97
C PHE A 156 5.26 11.35 6.70
N HIS A 157 4.98 10.06 6.76
CA HIS A 157 5.02 9.16 5.61
C HIS A 157 4.21 7.91 5.95
N ILE A 158 3.60 7.29 4.94
CA ILE A 158 3.24 5.88 4.98
C ILE A 158 4.56 5.09 4.88
N THR A 159 4.71 3.98 5.61
CA THR A 159 5.93 3.18 5.56
C THR A 159 5.92 2.24 4.36
N GLY A 160 6.60 2.63 3.28
CA GLY A 160 7.13 1.71 2.28
C GLY A 160 8.48 1.15 2.72
N GLU A 161 8.58 -0.16 2.93
CA GLU A 161 9.89 -0.81 3.09
C GLU A 161 10.67 -0.69 1.79
N SER A 162 11.77 0.06 1.84
CA SER A 162 12.83 0.04 0.84
C SER A 162 13.52 -1.31 0.87
N ILE A 163 13.20 -2.17 -0.07
CA ILE A 163 14.13 -3.21 -0.52
C ILE A 163 14.99 -2.55 -1.59
N LEU A 164 16.09 -1.93 -1.15
CA LEU A 164 17.23 -1.63 -2.02
C LEU A 164 18.20 -2.82 -1.94
N PRO A 165 18.96 -3.11 -3.02
CA PRO A 165 20.23 -3.80 -2.86
C PRO A 165 21.24 -2.94 -2.08
#